data_AF-A0A7X9ITX0-F1
#
_entry.id   AF-A0A7X9ITX0-F1
#
_cell.length_a   1.000
_cell.length_b   1.000
_cell.length_c   1.000
_cell.angle_alpha   90.00
_cell.angle_beta   90.00
_cell.angle_gamma   90.00
#
_symmetry.space_group_name_H-M   'P 1'
#
loop_
_entity.id
_entity.type
_entity.pdbx_description
1 polymer ?
#
loop_
_entity_poly.entity_id
_entity_poly.type
_entity_poly.pdbx_seq_one_letter_code
_entity_poly.pdbx_strand_id
1 'polypeptide(L)'
;MSAVPKLLVVDDEPVVCLSCSRIFEGRGYGVETSTSPDEGLAMATTRDYDAILLDVRMPDMDGMEFLRRLRQRERQTPVVIITGYSSVPNAVEAMRLGAVDYVPKPFAPDEIARVVGRIVPPARPIVPAPAGEAEAAVRTAPVESVVYRYFDEAWFRVEADGTARAGAVVASDEVARMEELVLPRVGDELHRGLPLAAVVLPGRERRIVPSPVGGTVVEVNEALREKPSRLADEPCVGSWFVRVQPRRLAEDVAAGRVREVIVAAGDCARARNLADRLGRMGCTVHPVSGVEAAIQAAWDGSAALALVDARSLGGAGPELVRRLASEFPDLRIAALDVPAPDLEREYLLAGVTYHSVEPVQADELLDLVVSAYRPAPPAVEPAPQPGPLPPDLRAVRIVDRFGHKVSLLAAPGVLHEREGVGRRLLDALAVRGCPLHVALGRHELDKASVRQEAAEHDRVVLLETAELGRLPGSVERRPASDVPGLTAAELQKLVTLRVQPSSPDGVLAPDPRTAAALADLLARELCEA
;
A
#
# COMPACT_ATOMS: atom_id res chain seq x y z
N MET A 1 -0.91 -12.54 33.94
CA MET A 1 -1.35 -11.15 33.71
C MET A 1 -0.30 -10.53 32.81
N SER A 2 -0.60 -10.25 31.53
CA SER A 2 0.35 -9.49 30.70
C SER A 2 0.15 -8.02 31.06
N ALA A 3 1.20 -7.36 31.57
CA ALA A 3 1.13 -5.95 31.90
C ALA A 3 0.83 -5.13 30.63
N VAL A 4 0.04 -4.05 30.77
CA VAL A 4 -0.24 -3.11 29.67
C VAL A 4 1.09 -2.42 29.31
N PRO A 5 1.60 -2.55 28.07
CA PRO A 5 2.85 -1.93 27.69
C PRO A 5 2.74 -0.41 27.73
N LYS A 6 3.78 0.25 28.23
CA LYS A 6 3.82 1.69 28.46
C LYS A 6 4.69 2.41 27.42
N LEU A 7 4.15 3.46 26.83
CA LEU A 7 4.84 4.33 25.89
C LEU A 7 5.02 5.72 26.50
N LEU A 8 6.14 6.35 26.20
CA LEU A 8 6.36 7.77 26.43
C LEU A 8 6.41 8.50 25.08
N VAL A 9 5.62 9.55 24.91
CA VAL A 9 5.71 10.45 23.75
C VAL A 9 6.31 11.78 24.20
N VAL A 10 7.38 12.22 23.56
CA VAL A 10 8.03 13.50 23.84
C VAL A 10 8.07 14.33 22.56
N ASP A 11 7.27 15.39 22.52
CA ASP A 11 7.08 16.24 21.34
C ASP A 11 6.60 17.62 21.79
N ASP A 12 7.26 18.69 21.35
CA ASP A 12 6.91 20.07 21.74
C ASP A 12 5.57 20.53 21.15
N GLU A 13 5.04 19.83 20.14
CA GLU A 13 3.73 20.06 19.56
C GLU A 13 2.65 19.27 20.33
N PRO A 14 1.76 19.93 21.10
CA PRO A 14 0.74 19.24 21.90
C PRO A 14 -0.23 18.40 21.05
N VAL A 15 -0.44 18.82 19.80
CA VAL A 15 -1.27 18.09 18.82
C VAL A 15 -0.67 16.73 18.49
N VAL A 16 0.65 16.63 18.36
CA VAL A 16 1.33 15.36 18.07
C VAL A 16 1.27 14.43 19.27
N CYS A 17 1.52 14.95 20.48
CA CYS A 17 1.35 14.21 21.73
C CYS A 17 -0.07 13.64 21.87
N LEU A 18 -1.09 14.48 21.67
CA LEU A 18 -2.50 14.06 21.74
C LEU A 18 -2.84 13.01 20.67
N SER A 19 -2.31 13.17 19.46
CA SER A 19 -2.54 12.23 18.35
C SER A 19 -1.92 10.87 18.66
N CYS A 20 -0.67 10.84 19.13
CA CYS A 20 0.00 9.60 19.54
C CYS A 20 -0.71 8.94 20.72
N SER A 21 -1.14 9.70 21.74
CA SER A 21 -1.92 9.16 22.87
C SER A 21 -3.15 8.40 22.36
N ARG A 22 -3.96 9.03 21.51
CA ARG A 22 -5.19 8.43 20.95
C ARG A 22 -4.90 7.17 20.14
N ILE A 23 -3.88 7.24 19.26
CA ILE A 23 -3.44 6.14 18.40
C ILE A 23 -3.06 4.91 19.23
N PHE A 24 -2.36 5.09 20.36
CA PHE A 24 -1.79 3.99 21.12
C PHE A 24 -2.66 3.54 22.29
N GLU A 25 -3.37 4.42 22.97
CA GLU A 25 -4.36 4.03 23.98
C GLU A 25 -5.47 3.17 23.38
N GLY A 26 -5.99 3.55 22.20
CA GLY A 26 -6.96 2.76 21.44
C GLY A 26 -6.42 1.39 20.99
N ARG A 27 -5.10 1.17 21.08
CA ARG A 27 -4.43 -0.09 20.71
C ARG A 27 -3.91 -0.86 21.92
N GLY A 28 -4.33 -0.50 23.13
CA GLY A 28 -4.02 -1.25 24.36
C GLY A 28 -2.65 -0.96 24.95
N TYR A 29 -2.10 0.24 24.71
CA TYR A 29 -0.90 0.75 25.37
C TYR A 29 -1.29 1.78 26.44
N GLY A 30 -0.51 1.85 27.53
CA GLY A 30 -0.56 3.00 28.44
C GLY A 30 0.34 4.09 27.88
N VAL A 31 -0.18 5.29 27.63
CA VAL A 31 0.62 6.37 27.04
C VAL A 31 0.79 7.49 28.06
N GLU A 32 2.02 7.92 28.25
CA GLU A 32 2.34 9.18 28.92
C GLU A 32 2.96 10.13 27.88
N THR A 33 2.66 11.42 27.98
CA THR A 33 3.14 12.43 27.03
C THR A 33 3.87 13.55 27.77
N SER A 34 4.83 14.18 27.11
CA SER A 34 5.53 15.37 27.59
C SER A 34 5.80 16.32 26.44
N THR A 35 5.43 17.59 26.61
CA THR A 35 5.76 18.66 25.66
C THR A 35 7.07 19.38 25.99
N SER A 36 7.71 19.03 27.11
CA SER A 36 9.04 19.52 27.47
C SER A 36 10.07 18.39 27.31
N PRO A 37 11.19 18.64 26.61
CA PRO A 37 12.25 17.65 26.48
C PRO A 37 12.94 17.34 27.81
N ASP A 38 13.06 18.31 28.72
CA ASP A 38 13.64 18.09 30.05
C ASP A 38 12.73 17.25 30.95
N GLU A 39 11.42 17.54 30.95
CA GLU A 39 10.44 16.74 31.68
C GLU A 39 10.36 15.31 31.11
N GLY A 40 10.33 15.18 29.79
CA GLY A 40 10.34 13.88 29.10
C GLY A 40 11.58 13.07 29.44
N LEU A 41 12.75 13.72 29.55
CA LEU A 41 14.00 13.05 29.90
C LEU A 41 14.01 12.62 31.37
N ALA A 42 13.46 13.44 32.26
CA ALA A 42 13.27 13.08 33.67
C ALA A 42 12.31 11.90 33.81
N MET A 43 11.19 11.89 33.09
CA MET A 43 10.24 10.77 33.03
C MET A 43 10.92 9.50 32.52
N ALA A 44 11.59 9.56 31.37
CA ALA A 44 12.31 8.43 30.77
C ALA A 44 13.43 7.88 31.66
N THR A 45 14.00 8.71 32.55
CA THR A 45 15.05 8.29 33.49
C THR A 45 14.46 7.70 34.78
N THR A 46 13.32 8.18 35.26
CA THR A 46 12.74 7.82 36.57
C THR A 46 11.63 6.76 36.51
N ARG A 47 11.02 6.55 35.35
CA ARG A 47 9.93 5.59 35.13
C ARG A 47 10.32 4.58 34.07
N ASP A 48 9.65 3.42 34.06
CA ASP A 48 9.88 2.39 33.06
C ASP A 48 8.84 2.49 31.94
N TYR A 49 9.33 2.57 30.71
CA TYR A 49 8.57 2.53 29.47
C TYR A 49 9.13 1.41 28.59
N ASP A 50 8.25 0.80 27.82
CA ASP A 50 8.58 -0.25 26.85
C ASP A 50 9.09 0.35 25.53
N ALA A 51 8.66 1.57 25.18
CA ALA A 51 9.25 2.36 24.11
C ALA A 51 9.03 3.87 24.31
N ILE A 52 9.87 4.69 23.67
CA ILE A 52 9.79 6.15 23.65
C ILE A 52 9.64 6.61 22.20
N LEU A 53 8.66 7.47 21.96
CA LEU A 53 8.46 8.21 20.72
C LEU A 53 9.01 9.62 20.94
N LEU A 54 10.02 10.02 20.18
CA LEU A 54 10.82 11.21 20.46
C LEU A 54 10.94 12.10 19.23
N ASP A 55 10.45 13.34 19.33
CA ASP A 55 10.65 14.33 18.28
C ASP A 55 12.13 14.77 18.19
N VAL A 56 12.61 15.05 16.99
CA VAL A 56 13.99 15.52 16.78
C VAL A 56 14.14 17.01 17.12
N ARG A 57 13.11 17.83 16.86
CA ARG A 57 13.19 19.28 16.79
C ARG A 57 12.36 19.94 17.88
N MET A 58 12.78 19.75 19.12
CA MET A 58 12.18 20.45 20.27
C MET A 58 13.00 21.70 20.65
N PRO A 59 12.36 22.76 21.17
CA PRO A 59 13.02 23.90 21.80
C PRO A 59 13.89 23.46 22.98
N ASP A 60 14.95 24.22 23.27
CA ASP A 60 15.90 24.03 24.39
C ASP A 60 16.81 22.79 24.31
N MET A 61 16.28 21.60 23.99
CA MET A 61 17.05 20.37 23.82
C MET A 61 16.49 19.55 22.65
N ASP A 62 17.34 19.29 21.65
CA ASP A 62 16.96 18.47 20.50
C ASP A 62 16.85 16.97 20.87
N GLY A 63 16.10 16.22 20.07
CA GLY A 63 15.87 14.78 20.30
C GLY A 63 17.14 13.94 20.24
N MET A 64 18.17 14.40 19.54
CA MET A 64 19.46 13.71 19.45
C MET A 64 20.24 13.83 20.76
N GLU A 65 20.20 15.00 21.38
CA GLU A 65 20.78 15.27 22.68
C GLU A 65 20.01 14.58 23.80
N PHE A 66 18.68 14.55 23.71
CA PHE A 66 17.84 13.73 24.58
C PHE A 66 18.29 12.27 24.55
N LEU A 67 18.42 11.68 23.34
CA LEU A 67 18.83 10.29 23.16
C LEU A 67 20.24 10.04 23.71
N ARG A 68 21.20 10.95 23.44
CA ARG A 68 22.56 10.88 24.00
C ARG A 68 22.54 10.84 25.54
N ARG A 69 21.81 11.77 26.17
CA ARG A 69 21.70 11.86 27.64
C ARG A 69 20.98 10.65 28.23
N LEU A 70 19.97 10.12 27.55
CA LEU A 70 19.27 8.91 27.96
C LEU A 70 20.23 7.69 27.99
N ARG A 71 21.06 7.52 26.95
CA ARG A 71 22.05 6.44 26.88
C ARG A 71 23.20 6.62 27.87
N GLN A 72 23.62 7.85 28.17
CA GLN A 72 24.61 8.13 29.23
C GLN A 72 24.13 7.73 30.63
N ARG A 73 22.82 7.68 30.85
CA ARG A 73 22.21 7.17 32.09
C ARG A 73 21.90 5.67 32.04
N GLU A 74 22.52 4.95 31.11
CA GLU A 74 22.43 3.50 30.92
C GLU A 74 21.00 2.98 30.65
N ARG A 75 20.07 3.86 30.24
CA ARG A 75 18.72 3.45 29.85
C ARG A 75 18.74 2.84 28.45
N GLN A 76 18.31 1.59 28.34
CA GLN A 76 18.24 0.84 27.07
C GLN A 76 16.85 0.84 26.42
N THR A 77 15.91 1.64 26.92
CA THR A 77 14.56 1.70 26.37
C THR A 77 14.61 1.98 24.85
N PRO A 78 13.88 1.20 24.04
CA PRO A 78 13.72 1.44 22.61
C PRO A 78 13.24 2.86 22.33
N VAL A 79 13.92 3.57 21.43
CA VAL A 79 13.54 4.93 21.01
C VAL A 79 13.22 4.91 19.53
N VAL A 80 12.02 5.39 19.19
CA VAL A 80 11.58 5.66 17.83
C VAL A 80 11.60 7.16 17.62
N ILE A 81 12.34 7.60 16.60
CA ILE A 81 12.48 9.02 16.30
C ILE A 81 11.32 9.49 15.42
N ILE A 82 10.73 10.64 15.75
CA ILE A 82 9.72 11.32 14.97
C ILE A 82 10.33 12.63 14.44
N THR A 83 10.20 12.94 13.14
CA THR A 83 10.86 14.14 12.58
C THR A 83 10.13 14.77 11.39
N GLY A 84 9.98 16.09 11.38
CA GLY A 84 9.40 16.85 10.25
C GLY A 84 10.33 17.18 9.08
N TYR A 85 11.62 16.82 9.14
CA TYR A 85 12.58 17.07 8.05
C TYR A 85 13.21 15.77 7.55
N SER A 86 13.06 15.51 6.25
CA SER A 86 13.54 14.34 5.50
C SER A 86 15.05 14.34 5.19
N SER A 87 15.88 15.02 5.98
CA SER A 87 17.32 15.04 5.73
C SER A 87 18.00 13.76 6.21
N VAL A 88 18.47 12.96 5.25
CA VAL A 88 19.23 11.69 5.38
C VAL A 88 20.32 11.69 6.47
N PRO A 89 21.07 12.78 6.76
CA PRO A 89 22.12 12.75 7.80
C PRO A 89 21.62 12.48 9.22
N ASN A 90 20.46 13.03 9.60
CA ASN A 90 19.95 12.93 10.97
C ASN A 90 19.40 11.53 11.29
N ALA A 91 18.84 10.83 10.29
CA ALA A 91 18.39 9.45 10.44
C ALA A 91 19.58 8.50 10.69
N VAL A 92 20.68 8.67 9.95
CA VAL A 92 21.90 7.86 10.13
C VAL A 92 22.52 8.09 11.50
N GLU A 93 22.54 9.34 11.98
CA GLU A 93 23.06 9.67 13.31
C GLU A 93 22.17 9.10 14.44
N ALA A 94 20.84 9.15 14.29
CA ALA A 94 19.90 8.56 15.25
C ALA A 94 20.10 7.06 15.39
N MET A 95 20.23 6.34 14.29
CA MET A 95 20.49 4.90 14.31
C MET A 95 21.84 4.58 14.96
N ARG A 96 22.89 5.40 14.73
CA ARG A 96 24.20 5.25 15.40
C ARG A 96 24.13 5.46 16.92
N LEU A 97 23.22 6.31 17.39
CA LEU A 97 22.98 6.56 18.81
C LEU A 97 22.05 5.51 19.46
N GLY A 98 21.62 4.50 18.70
CA GLY A 98 20.80 3.40 19.20
C GLY A 98 19.31 3.70 19.23
N ALA A 99 18.82 4.56 18.33
CA ALA A 99 17.41 4.54 17.95
C ALA A 99 17.09 3.22 17.23
N VAL A 100 15.88 2.71 17.44
CA VAL A 100 15.43 1.43 16.87
C VAL A 100 14.81 1.63 15.50
N ASP A 101 14.14 2.77 15.29
CA ASP A 101 13.56 3.14 14.00
C ASP A 101 13.29 4.65 13.95
N TYR A 102 12.84 5.14 12.80
CA TYR A 102 12.40 6.52 12.63
C TYR A 102 11.11 6.61 11.80
N VAL A 103 10.32 7.66 12.04
CA VAL A 103 9.05 7.94 11.36
C VAL A 103 9.02 9.42 10.95
N PRO A 104 8.85 9.75 9.65
CA PRO A 104 8.73 11.14 9.22
C PRO A 104 7.35 11.72 9.56
N LYS A 105 7.30 12.99 10.00
CA LYS A 105 6.07 13.80 10.06
C LYS A 105 5.83 14.42 8.67
N PRO A 106 4.58 14.48 8.19
CA PRO A 106 3.39 13.88 8.77
C PRO A 106 3.38 12.35 8.57
N PHE A 107 2.87 11.60 9.56
CA PHE A 107 2.73 10.14 9.51
C PHE A 107 1.27 9.73 9.62
N ALA A 108 0.93 8.60 9.00
CA ALA A 108 -0.38 7.98 9.18
C ALA A 108 -0.42 7.19 10.51
N PRO A 109 -1.59 7.09 11.19
CA PRO A 109 -1.75 6.30 12.42
C PRO A 109 -1.24 4.86 12.33
N ASP A 110 -1.37 4.22 11.18
CA ASP A 110 -0.92 2.84 10.95
C ASP A 110 0.58 2.73 10.74
N GLU A 111 1.23 3.78 10.26
CA GLU A 111 2.67 3.80 10.02
C GLU A 111 3.43 3.77 11.35
N ILE A 112 3.11 4.71 12.23
CA ILE A 112 3.73 4.79 13.55
C ILE A 112 3.38 3.58 14.42
N ALA A 113 2.16 3.06 14.33
CA ALA A 113 1.77 1.88 15.09
C ALA A 113 2.37 0.58 14.59
N ARG A 114 2.64 0.45 13.28
CA ARG A 114 3.41 -0.68 12.76
C ARG A 114 4.84 -0.66 13.26
N VAL A 115 5.44 0.53 13.37
CA VAL A 115 6.79 0.68 13.92
C VAL A 115 6.81 0.28 15.40
N VAL A 116 5.95 0.87 16.22
CA VAL A 116 5.87 0.55 17.65
C VAL A 116 5.46 -0.90 17.90
N GLY A 117 4.48 -1.44 17.15
CA GLY A 117 4.00 -2.82 17.32
C GLY A 117 5.03 -3.89 16.98
N ARG A 118 6.05 -3.58 16.17
CA ARG A 118 7.22 -4.48 15.96
C ARG A 118 8.17 -4.50 17.15
N ILE A 119 8.19 -3.43 17.95
CA ILE A 119 9.08 -3.25 19.09
C ILE A 119 8.41 -3.76 20.36
N VAL A 120 7.14 -3.39 20.54
CA VAL A 120 6.32 -3.68 21.72
C VAL A 120 4.96 -4.19 21.24
N PRO A 121 4.65 -5.49 21.37
CA PRO A 121 3.33 -6.00 21.00
C PRO A 121 2.24 -5.49 21.97
N PRO A 122 1.02 -5.19 21.50
CA PRO A 122 -0.04 -4.63 22.34
C PRO A 122 -0.54 -5.64 23.39
N ALA A 123 -0.99 -5.15 24.55
CA ALA A 123 -1.72 -6.00 25.50
C ALA A 123 -3.08 -6.38 24.92
N ARG A 124 -3.44 -7.66 25.02
CA ARG A 124 -4.78 -8.14 24.67
C ARG A 124 -5.81 -7.41 25.55
N PRO A 125 -6.81 -6.71 24.99
CA PRO A 125 -7.75 -5.93 25.79
C PRO A 125 -8.49 -6.81 26.80
N ILE A 126 -8.42 -6.46 28.08
CA ILE A 126 -9.31 -6.99 29.12
C ILE A 126 -10.51 -6.04 29.17
N VAL A 127 -11.59 -6.38 28.48
CA VAL A 127 -12.86 -5.66 28.59
C VAL A 127 -13.73 -6.37 29.64
N PRO A 128 -14.24 -5.68 30.67
CA PRO A 128 -15.26 -6.24 31.53
C PRO A 128 -16.54 -6.43 30.71
N ALA A 129 -17.08 -7.66 30.72
CA ALA A 129 -18.27 -8.02 29.97
C ALA A 129 -19.46 -7.11 30.31
N PRO A 130 -20.15 -6.49 29.33
CA PRO A 130 -21.44 -5.90 29.58
C PRO A 130 -22.46 -7.02 29.75
N ALA A 131 -23.16 -7.00 30.88
CA ALA A 131 -24.38 -7.78 31.09
C ALA A 131 -25.48 -7.24 30.19
N GLY A 132 -26.08 -8.11 29.38
CA GLY A 132 -27.23 -7.76 28.54
C GLY A 132 -27.16 -8.44 27.18
N GLU A 133 -27.91 -9.52 27.04
CA GLU A 133 -28.04 -10.37 25.87
C GLU A 133 -28.52 -9.60 24.63
N ALA A 134 -27.71 -9.61 23.56
CA ALA A 134 -28.14 -9.89 22.19
C ALA A 134 -26.89 -9.92 21.29
N GLU A 135 -26.71 -11.03 20.57
CA GLU A 135 -25.61 -11.36 19.68
C GLU A 135 -25.25 -10.22 18.69
N ALA A 136 -24.21 -9.46 18.99
CA ALA A 136 -23.40 -8.80 17.98
C ALA A 136 -22.29 -9.77 17.58
N ALA A 137 -22.58 -10.62 16.59
CA ALA A 137 -21.59 -11.41 15.90
C ALA A 137 -20.62 -10.46 15.17
N VAL A 138 -19.53 -10.08 15.83
CA VAL A 138 -18.32 -9.60 15.16
C VAL A 138 -17.75 -10.79 14.39
N ARG A 139 -18.26 -10.97 13.18
CA ARG A 139 -17.79 -11.95 12.22
C ARG A 139 -16.42 -11.49 11.73
N THR A 140 -15.35 -12.09 12.22
CA THR A 140 -14.14 -12.23 11.39
C THR A 140 -14.55 -13.10 10.21
N ALA A 141 -14.80 -12.47 9.06
CA ALA A 141 -15.14 -13.19 7.85
C ALA A 141 -13.96 -14.15 7.51
N PRO A 142 -14.21 -15.40 7.10
CA PRO A 142 -13.12 -16.30 6.71
C PRO A 142 -12.27 -15.62 5.61
N VAL A 143 -10.96 -15.85 5.61
CA VAL A 143 -10.00 -15.25 4.64
C VAL A 143 -10.50 -15.39 3.19
N GLU A 144 -11.22 -16.46 2.89
CA GLU A 144 -11.85 -16.79 1.61
C GLU A 144 -13.00 -15.85 1.18
N SER A 145 -13.45 -14.98 2.08
CA SER A 145 -14.54 -14.01 1.84
C SER A 145 -14.07 -12.55 1.82
N VAL A 146 -12.80 -12.30 2.17
CA VAL A 146 -12.23 -10.95 2.20
C VAL A 146 -11.70 -10.58 0.82
N VAL A 147 -12.08 -9.40 0.33
CA VAL A 147 -11.52 -8.81 -0.88
C VAL A 147 -10.36 -7.90 -0.47
N TYR A 148 -9.16 -8.34 -0.78
CA TYR A 148 -7.94 -7.56 -0.57
C TYR A 148 -7.71 -6.63 -1.75
N ARG A 149 -7.22 -5.44 -1.45
CA ARG A 149 -6.98 -4.36 -2.39
C ARG A 149 -5.50 -4.06 -2.48
N TYR A 150 -5.09 -3.66 -3.66
CA TYR A 150 -3.73 -3.23 -3.96
C TYR A 150 -3.78 -2.02 -4.91
N PHE A 151 -3.01 -0.97 -4.60
CA PHE A 151 -3.05 0.34 -5.28
C PHE A 151 -4.46 0.86 -5.55
N ASP A 152 -5.35 0.63 -4.59
CA ASP A 152 -6.67 1.24 -4.50
C ASP A 152 -7.74 0.81 -5.53
N GLU A 153 -7.34 0.26 -6.67
CA GLU A 153 -8.22 -0.14 -7.77
C GLU A 153 -8.19 -1.64 -8.06
N ALA A 154 -7.03 -2.29 -7.93
CA ALA A 154 -6.88 -3.72 -8.13
C ALA A 154 -7.28 -4.47 -6.86
N TRP A 155 -7.86 -5.65 -7.04
CA TRP A 155 -8.34 -6.48 -5.95
C TRP A 155 -8.03 -7.95 -6.18
N PHE A 156 -7.87 -8.72 -5.10
CA PHE A 156 -7.87 -10.17 -5.14
C PHE A 156 -8.68 -10.77 -3.99
N ARG A 157 -9.19 -11.97 -4.22
CA ARG A 157 -9.85 -12.81 -3.22
C ARG A 157 -9.25 -14.20 -3.28
N VAL A 158 -8.97 -14.77 -2.11
CA VAL A 158 -8.49 -16.15 -1.99
C VAL A 158 -9.67 -17.10 -2.10
N GLU A 159 -9.54 -18.14 -2.92
CA GLU A 159 -10.52 -19.19 -3.09
C GLU A 159 -10.18 -20.38 -2.17
N ALA A 160 -11.17 -21.22 -1.87
CA ALA A 160 -10.98 -22.38 -0.99
C ALA A 160 -9.95 -23.41 -1.51
N ASP A 161 -9.66 -23.42 -2.81
CA ASP A 161 -8.64 -24.26 -3.42
C ASP A 161 -7.21 -23.67 -3.31
N GLY A 162 -7.05 -22.53 -2.64
CA GLY A 162 -5.79 -21.81 -2.47
C GLY A 162 -5.37 -20.97 -3.68
N THR A 163 -6.17 -20.95 -4.76
CA THR A 163 -5.99 -19.99 -5.84
C THR A 163 -6.53 -18.61 -5.44
N ALA A 164 -6.19 -17.57 -6.19
CA ALA A 164 -6.73 -16.23 -5.97
C ALA A 164 -7.37 -15.70 -7.25
N ARG A 165 -8.63 -15.27 -7.18
CA ARG A 165 -9.21 -14.43 -8.23
C ARG A 165 -8.71 -13.02 -8.08
N ALA A 166 -8.33 -12.38 -9.18
CA ALA A 166 -7.89 -11.00 -9.21
C ALA A 166 -8.61 -10.21 -10.31
N GLY A 167 -8.84 -8.94 -10.05
CA GLY A 167 -9.49 -8.03 -10.99
C GLY A 167 -9.21 -6.56 -10.62
N ALA A 168 -9.99 -5.66 -11.20
CA ALA A 168 -10.00 -4.27 -10.78
C ALA A 168 -11.42 -3.72 -10.74
N VAL A 169 -11.60 -2.70 -9.90
CA VAL A 169 -12.81 -1.89 -9.89
C VAL A 169 -12.56 -0.68 -10.78
N VAL A 170 -13.34 -0.57 -11.86
CA VAL A 170 -13.26 0.48 -12.87
C VAL A 170 -14.51 1.35 -12.74
N ALA A 171 -14.34 2.68 -12.77
CA ALA A 171 -15.44 3.63 -12.68
C ALA A 171 -16.41 3.48 -13.86
N SER A 172 -17.69 3.80 -13.64
CA SER A 172 -18.74 3.53 -14.61
C SER A 172 -18.55 4.30 -15.93
N ASP A 173 -18.06 5.54 -15.84
CA ASP A 173 -17.72 6.40 -16.98
C ASP A 173 -16.53 5.86 -17.79
N GLU A 174 -15.51 5.33 -17.12
CA GLU A 174 -14.38 4.66 -17.75
C GLU A 174 -14.83 3.38 -18.47
N VAL A 175 -15.69 2.57 -17.84
CA VAL A 175 -16.26 1.36 -18.47
C VAL A 175 -17.06 1.74 -19.73
N ALA A 176 -17.84 2.82 -19.69
CA ALA A 176 -18.63 3.30 -20.81
C ALA A 176 -17.77 3.79 -22.00
N ARG A 177 -16.57 4.31 -21.72
CA ARG A 177 -15.64 4.84 -22.74
C ARG A 177 -14.60 3.84 -23.22
N MET A 178 -14.44 2.71 -22.53
CA MET A 178 -13.42 1.71 -22.82
C MET A 178 -13.61 1.10 -24.22
N GLU A 179 -12.53 1.10 -25.00
CA GLU A 179 -12.47 0.50 -26.34
C GLU A 179 -12.05 -0.98 -26.27
N GLU A 180 -11.13 -1.31 -25.36
CA GLU A 180 -10.56 -2.65 -25.23
C GLU A 180 -10.12 -2.93 -23.78
N LEU A 181 -10.24 -4.19 -23.36
CA LEU A 181 -9.65 -4.70 -22.13
C LEU A 181 -8.56 -5.73 -22.48
N VAL A 182 -7.31 -5.38 -22.21
CA VAL A 182 -6.16 -6.26 -22.42
C VAL A 182 -5.96 -7.13 -21.19
N LEU A 183 -6.18 -8.44 -21.33
CA LEU A 183 -6.00 -9.44 -20.28
C LEU A 183 -4.77 -10.32 -20.55
N PRO A 184 -4.14 -10.90 -19.51
CA PRO A 184 -3.02 -11.81 -19.68
C PRO A 184 -3.50 -13.16 -20.23
N ARG A 185 -2.56 -14.09 -20.44
CA ARG A 185 -2.82 -15.45 -20.92
C ARG A 185 -2.65 -16.46 -19.80
N VAL A 186 -3.33 -17.60 -19.92
CA VAL A 186 -3.07 -18.75 -19.03
C VAL A 186 -1.59 -19.15 -19.17
N GLY A 187 -0.93 -19.36 -18.04
CA GLY A 187 0.50 -19.64 -17.94
C GLY A 187 1.38 -18.41 -17.78
N ASP A 188 0.86 -17.18 -17.94
CA ASP A 188 1.64 -15.98 -17.68
C ASP A 188 2.06 -15.89 -16.20
N GLU A 189 3.29 -15.45 -15.96
CA GLU A 189 3.78 -15.14 -14.61
C GLU A 189 3.46 -13.68 -14.26
N LEU A 190 2.78 -13.49 -13.12
CA LEU A 190 2.46 -12.20 -12.55
C LEU A 190 3.37 -11.92 -11.36
N HIS A 191 3.80 -10.67 -11.26
CA HIS A 191 4.48 -10.14 -10.07
C HIS A 191 3.63 -9.02 -9.51
N ARG A 192 3.44 -9.01 -8.19
CA ARG A 192 2.69 -7.94 -7.52
C ARG A 192 3.28 -6.57 -7.85
N GLY A 193 2.44 -5.61 -8.21
CA GLY A 193 2.87 -4.28 -8.67
C GLY A 193 3.08 -4.15 -10.17
N LEU A 194 3.44 -5.24 -10.87
CA LEU A 194 3.62 -5.23 -12.33
C LEU A 194 2.28 -5.36 -13.07
N PRO A 195 2.21 -5.09 -14.38
CA PRO A 195 0.95 -5.08 -15.12
C PRO A 195 0.20 -6.41 -15.03
N LEU A 196 -1.05 -6.36 -14.59
CA LEU A 196 -2.02 -7.45 -14.68
C LEU A 196 -2.84 -7.34 -15.96
N ALA A 197 -3.42 -6.17 -16.18
CA ALA A 197 -4.33 -5.89 -17.29
C ALA A 197 -4.18 -4.42 -17.74
N ALA A 198 -4.79 -4.05 -18.86
CA ALA A 198 -4.91 -2.66 -19.26
C ALA A 198 -6.30 -2.34 -19.79
N VAL A 199 -6.83 -1.20 -19.36
CA VAL A 199 -8.03 -0.59 -19.95
C VAL A 199 -7.57 0.37 -21.03
N VAL A 200 -8.03 0.16 -22.27
CA VAL A 200 -7.74 1.03 -23.40
C VAL A 200 -8.88 2.02 -23.57
N LEU A 201 -8.55 3.31 -23.46
CA LEU A 201 -9.48 4.43 -23.61
C LEU A 201 -9.36 5.06 -25.01
N PRO A 202 -10.34 5.91 -25.41
CA PRO A 202 -10.33 6.52 -26.74
C PRO A 202 -9.05 7.29 -27.02
N GLY A 203 -8.49 7.10 -28.21
CA GLY A 203 -7.17 7.63 -28.58
C GLY A 203 -6.01 6.70 -28.26
N ARG A 204 -6.29 5.43 -27.91
CA ARG A 204 -5.30 4.39 -27.56
C ARG A 204 -4.49 4.70 -26.30
N GLU A 205 -5.03 5.53 -25.42
CA GLU A 205 -4.48 5.72 -24.08
C GLU A 205 -4.67 4.42 -23.28
N ARG A 206 -3.59 3.92 -22.67
CA ARG A 206 -3.62 2.68 -21.89
C ARG A 206 -3.51 3.00 -20.42
N ARG A 207 -4.53 2.64 -19.65
CA ARG A 207 -4.47 2.65 -18.19
C ARG A 207 -4.09 1.26 -17.69
N ILE A 208 -2.89 1.13 -17.14
CA ILE A 208 -2.40 -0.12 -16.58
C ILE A 208 -3.08 -0.40 -15.24
N VAL A 209 -3.59 -1.62 -15.09
CA VAL A 209 -4.03 -2.18 -13.81
C VAL A 209 -2.88 -3.01 -13.23
N PRO A 210 -2.35 -2.67 -12.04
CA PRO A 210 -1.27 -3.44 -11.43
C PRO A 210 -1.79 -4.78 -10.87
N SER A 211 -0.93 -5.79 -10.86
CA SER A 211 -1.25 -7.08 -10.27
C SER A 211 -1.29 -6.96 -8.75
N PRO A 212 -2.38 -7.34 -8.09
CA PRO A 212 -2.51 -7.29 -6.64
C PRO A 212 -1.87 -8.51 -5.96
N VAL A 213 -1.62 -9.58 -6.72
CA VAL A 213 -1.08 -10.86 -6.25
C VAL A 213 0.01 -11.35 -7.21
N GLY A 214 1.04 -12.01 -6.69
CA GLY A 214 2.09 -12.64 -7.50
C GLY A 214 1.85 -14.14 -7.69
N GLY A 215 2.04 -14.66 -8.90
CA GLY A 215 1.79 -16.08 -9.18
C GLY A 215 1.67 -16.42 -10.65
N THR A 216 1.16 -17.61 -10.94
CA THR A 216 0.94 -18.07 -12.32
C THR A 216 -0.54 -18.00 -12.65
N VAL A 217 -0.90 -17.41 -13.80
CA VAL A 217 -2.29 -17.37 -14.27
C VAL A 217 -2.74 -18.79 -14.62
N VAL A 218 -3.78 -19.27 -13.94
CA VAL A 218 -4.39 -20.59 -14.20
C VAL A 218 -5.71 -20.48 -14.98
N GLU A 219 -6.35 -19.32 -14.96
CA GLU A 219 -7.60 -19.06 -15.67
C GLU A 219 -7.72 -17.58 -16.03
N VAL A 220 -8.40 -17.28 -17.15
CA VAL A 220 -8.72 -15.93 -17.60
C VAL A 220 -10.22 -15.86 -17.87
N ASN A 221 -10.87 -14.78 -17.43
CA ASN A 221 -12.30 -14.58 -17.66
C ASN A 221 -12.57 -14.07 -19.09
N GLU A 222 -12.70 -15.00 -20.03
CA GLU A 222 -12.89 -14.68 -21.46
C GLU A 222 -14.18 -13.89 -21.74
N ALA A 223 -15.19 -14.02 -20.88
CA ALA A 223 -16.44 -13.26 -21.01
C ALA A 223 -16.23 -11.74 -20.90
N LEU A 224 -15.15 -11.27 -20.27
CA LEU A 224 -14.80 -9.84 -20.22
C LEU A 224 -14.09 -9.36 -21.48
N ARG A 225 -13.42 -10.24 -22.23
CA ARG A 225 -12.86 -9.88 -23.55
C ARG A 225 -13.97 -9.67 -24.58
N GLU A 226 -14.98 -10.55 -24.55
CA GLU A 226 -16.13 -10.46 -25.45
C GLU A 226 -17.03 -9.27 -25.12
N LYS A 227 -17.23 -9.00 -23.82
CA LYS A 227 -18.11 -7.92 -23.36
C LYS A 227 -17.50 -7.15 -22.18
N PRO A 228 -16.58 -6.20 -22.45
CA PRO A 228 -15.92 -5.42 -21.40
C PRO A 228 -16.87 -4.61 -20.51
N SER A 229 -18.06 -4.23 -21.00
CA SER A 229 -19.08 -3.52 -20.23
C SER A 229 -19.58 -4.26 -18.98
N ARG A 230 -19.40 -5.59 -18.90
CA ARG A 230 -19.69 -6.38 -17.71
C ARG A 230 -18.83 -6.02 -16.50
N LEU A 231 -17.78 -5.21 -16.68
CA LEU A 231 -16.98 -4.71 -15.56
C LEU A 231 -17.78 -3.93 -14.51
N ALA A 232 -18.91 -3.33 -14.91
CA ALA A 232 -19.79 -2.58 -14.01
C ALA A 232 -20.79 -3.46 -13.23
N ASP A 233 -21.00 -4.73 -13.60
CA ASP A 233 -22.08 -5.57 -13.05
C ASP A 233 -21.80 -5.98 -11.59
N GLU A 234 -20.75 -6.78 -11.37
CA GLU A 234 -20.32 -7.24 -10.04
C GLU A 234 -18.78 -7.24 -9.97
N PRO A 235 -18.15 -6.08 -9.72
CA PRO A 235 -16.73 -5.86 -10.00
C PRO A 235 -15.79 -6.76 -9.20
N CYS A 236 -16.24 -7.28 -8.05
CA CYS A 236 -15.47 -8.16 -7.15
C CYS A 236 -16.02 -9.59 -7.06
N VAL A 237 -16.99 -9.96 -7.91
CA VAL A 237 -17.60 -11.30 -7.91
C VAL A 237 -17.62 -11.88 -9.32
N GLY A 238 -18.38 -11.28 -10.23
CA GLY A 238 -18.52 -11.74 -11.63
C GLY A 238 -17.44 -11.19 -12.56
N SER A 239 -16.90 -10.01 -12.28
CA SER A 239 -16.01 -9.27 -13.19
C SER A 239 -14.53 -9.38 -12.81
N TRP A 240 -14.12 -10.56 -12.33
CA TRP A 240 -12.71 -10.90 -12.12
C TRP A 240 -11.98 -11.06 -13.45
N PHE A 241 -10.69 -10.71 -13.50
CA PHE A 241 -9.87 -10.80 -14.71
C PHE A 241 -9.23 -12.18 -14.86
N VAL A 242 -8.61 -12.65 -13.79
CA VAL A 242 -7.83 -13.89 -13.78
C VAL A 242 -8.00 -14.67 -12.49
N ARG A 243 -7.74 -15.97 -12.56
CA ARG A 243 -7.44 -16.80 -11.39
C ARG A 243 -5.95 -17.12 -11.43
N VAL A 244 -5.29 -16.94 -10.29
CA VAL A 244 -3.84 -17.02 -10.13
C VAL A 244 -3.54 -18.11 -9.11
N GLN A 245 -2.56 -18.97 -9.40
CA GLN A 245 -1.91 -19.81 -8.39
C GLN A 245 -0.85 -18.96 -7.69
N PRO A 246 -1.07 -18.49 -6.45
CA PRO A 246 -0.17 -17.55 -5.81
C PRO A 246 1.15 -18.22 -5.43
N ARG A 247 2.26 -17.48 -5.53
CA ARG A 247 3.58 -17.97 -5.08
C ARG A 247 3.88 -17.63 -3.63
N ARG A 248 3.41 -16.46 -3.17
CA ARG A 248 3.67 -15.92 -1.82
C ARG A 248 2.39 -15.38 -1.18
N LEU A 249 1.36 -16.23 -1.11
CA LEU A 249 0.02 -15.82 -0.69
C LEU A 249 0.00 -15.10 0.67
N ALA A 250 0.77 -15.58 1.65
CA ALA A 250 0.82 -14.97 2.98
C ALA A 250 1.34 -13.51 2.94
N GLU A 251 2.37 -13.24 2.14
CA GLU A 251 2.91 -11.88 1.95
C GLU A 251 1.94 -10.98 1.17
N ASP A 252 1.18 -11.56 0.24
CA ASP A 252 0.16 -10.85 -0.53
C ASP A 252 -1.04 -10.47 0.34
N VAL A 253 -1.52 -11.39 1.18
CA VAL A 253 -2.59 -11.14 2.16
C VAL A 253 -2.16 -10.12 3.21
N ALA A 254 -0.94 -10.24 3.76
CA ALA A 254 -0.44 -9.32 4.79
C ALA A 254 -0.25 -7.88 4.26
N ALA A 255 0.03 -7.72 2.96
CA ALA A 255 0.15 -6.41 2.33
C ALA A 255 -1.19 -5.87 1.78
N GLY A 256 -2.21 -6.71 1.68
CA GLY A 256 -3.53 -6.35 1.17
C GLY A 256 -4.28 -5.42 2.11
N ARG A 257 -4.97 -4.43 1.55
CA ARG A 257 -5.87 -3.54 2.31
C ARG A 257 -7.33 -3.92 2.07
N VAL A 258 -8.23 -3.57 2.97
CA VAL A 258 -9.68 -3.74 2.77
C VAL A 258 -10.34 -2.37 2.51
N ARG A 259 -11.51 -2.36 1.86
CA ARG A 259 -12.35 -1.16 1.73
C ARG A 259 -13.39 -1.15 2.84
N GLU A 260 -13.12 -0.45 3.93
CA GLU A 260 -14.07 -0.34 5.04
C GLU A 260 -15.11 0.73 4.78
N VAL A 261 -16.39 0.38 4.81
CA VAL A 261 -17.47 1.35 4.60
C VAL A 261 -18.40 1.33 5.79
N ILE A 262 -18.68 2.49 6.34
CA ILE A 262 -19.71 2.63 7.38
C ILE A 262 -21.04 2.84 6.69
N VAL A 263 -22.05 2.07 7.08
CA VAL A 263 -23.42 2.27 6.62
C VAL A 263 -24.28 2.60 7.83
N ALA A 264 -24.67 3.87 7.94
CA ALA A 264 -25.56 4.35 8.98
C ALA A 264 -27.00 4.45 8.47
N ALA A 265 -27.91 3.74 9.11
CA ALA A 265 -29.34 3.79 8.81
C ALA A 265 -30.20 3.86 10.09
N GLY A 266 -31.46 4.25 9.94
CA GLY A 266 -32.44 4.24 11.02
C GLY A 266 -32.82 2.83 11.49
N ASP A 267 -32.57 1.80 10.66
CA ASP A 267 -32.80 0.40 11.04
C ASP A 267 -31.72 -0.56 10.49
N CYS A 268 -31.55 -1.69 11.18
CA CYS A 268 -30.54 -2.69 10.83
C CYS A 268 -30.83 -3.46 9.53
N ALA A 269 -32.08 -3.51 9.05
CA ALA A 269 -32.42 -4.25 7.83
C ALA A 269 -31.99 -3.47 6.57
N ARG A 270 -32.22 -2.16 6.55
CA ARG A 270 -31.75 -1.25 5.50
C ARG A 270 -30.24 -1.16 5.47
N ALA A 271 -29.61 -1.01 6.65
CA ALA A 271 -28.15 -1.01 6.75
C ALA A 271 -27.54 -2.30 6.17
N ARG A 272 -28.14 -3.46 6.48
CA ARG A 272 -27.73 -4.75 5.92
C ARG A 272 -27.94 -4.86 4.41
N ASN A 273 -29.07 -4.39 3.87
CA ASN A 273 -29.31 -4.44 2.43
C ASN A 273 -28.26 -3.63 1.64
N LEU A 274 -27.94 -2.42 2.10
CA LEU A 274 -26.90 -1.61 1.49
C LEU A 274 -25.51 -2.24 1.68
N ALA A 275 -25.25 -2.83 2.85
CA ALA A 275 -24.03 -3.59 3.11
C ALA A 275 -23.85 -4.77 2.15
N ASP A 276 -24.91 -5.52 1.83
CA ASP A 276 -24.85 -6.64 0.88
C ASP A 276 -24.54 -6.17 -0.56
N ARG A 277 -25.02 -4.98 -0.95
CA ARG A 277 -24.67 -4.36 -2.25
C ARG A 277 -23.18 -3.95 -2.28
N LEU A 278 -22.71 -3.27 -1.23
CA LEU A 278 -21.32 -2.86 -1.07
C LEU A 278 -20.35 -4.04 -0.96
N GLY A 279 -20.75 -5.12 -0.30
CA GLY A 279 -19.97 -6.36 -0.17
C GLY A 279 -19.69 -7.01 -1.53
N ARG A 280 -20.66 -6.97 -2.45
CA ARG A 280 -20.46 -7.41 -3.85
C ARG A 280 -19.47 -6.53 -4.63
N MET A 281 -19.25 -5.30 -4.18
CA MET A 281 -18.20 -4.41 -4.69
C MET A 281 -16.86 -4.54 -3.94
N GLY A 282 -16.75 -5.56 -3.08
CA GLY A 282 -15.52 -5.87 -2.33
C GLY A 282 -15.27 -4.96 -1.13
N CYS A 283 -16.33 -4.36 -0.56
CA CYS A 283 -16.22 -3.60 0.68
C CYS A 283 -16.42 -4.50 1.90
N THR A 284 -15.62 -4.29 2.93
CA THR A 284 -15.92 -4.70 4.30
C THR A 284 -16.85 -3.65 4.88
N VAL A 285 -18.08 -4.02 5.23
CA VAL A 285 -19.08 -3.03 5.64
C VAL A 285 -19.37 -3.13 7.12
N HIS A 286 -19.47 -1.97 7.78
CA HIS A 286 -19.88 -1.79 9.16
C HIS A 286 -21.31 -1.23 9.18
N PRO A 287 -22.35 -2.09 9.10
CA PRO A 287 -23.73 -1.65 9.21
C PRO A 287 -24.03 -1.26 10.66
N VAL A 288 -24.48 -0.04 10.86
CA VAL A 288 -24.77 0.54 12.17
C VAL A 288 -26.12 1.23 12.17
N SER A 289 -26.76 1.27 13.34
CA SER A 289 -28.02 1.95 13.52
C SER A 289 -27.87 3.07 14.55
N GLY A 290 -28.25 4.29 14.14
CA GLY A 290 -28.16 5.48 14.97
C GLY A 290 -26.80 6.20 14.95
N VAL A 291 -26.78 7.38 15.57
CA VAL A 291 -25.65 8.33 15.49
C VAL A 291 -24.42 7.80 16.24
N GLU A 292 -24.56 7.44 17.52
CA GLU A 292 -23.40 7.03 18.34
C GLU A 292 -22.72 5.77 17.81
N ALA A 293 -23.48 4.80 17.32
CA ALA A 293 -22.92 3.58 16.73
C ALA A 293 -22.09 3.89 15.48
N ALA A 294 -22.49 4.88 14.68
CA ALA A 294 -21.73 5.31 13.50
C ALA A 294 -20.45 6.07 13.86
N ILE A 295 -20.49 6.91 14.90
CA ILE A 295 -19.29 7.57 15.42
C ILE A 295 -18.32 6.53 15.99
N GLN A 296 -18.82 5.56 16.77
CA GLN A 296 -17.99 4.50 17.30
C GLN A 296 -17.35 3.64 16.19
N ALA A 297 -18.13 3.28 15.15
CA ALA A 297 -17.60 2.55 14.01
C ALA A 297 -16.52 3.33 13.23
N ALA A 298 -16.61 4.66 13.19
CA ALA A 298 -15.58 5.50 12.61
C ALA A 298 -14.31 5.56 13.47
N TRP A 299 -14.43 5.49 14.79
CA TRP A 299 -13.29 5.40 15.72
C TRP A 299 -12.61 4.03 15.68
N ASP A 300 -13.38 2.94 15.60
CA ASP A 300 -12.85 1.57 15.64
C ASP A 300 -12.25 1.10 14.31
N GLY A 301 -12.63 1.78 13.21
CA GLY A 301 -12.29 1.38 11.84
C GLY A 301 -11.32 2.32 11.13
N SER A 302 -10.99 1.94 9.91
CA SER A 302 -10.17 2.70 8.96
C SER A 302 -10.98 3.12 7.73
N ALA A 303 -12.30 3.25 7.88
CA ALA A 303 -13.21 3.55 6.80
C ALA A 303 -12.91 4.90 6.16
N ALA A 304 -12.82 4.93 4.82
CA ALA A 304 -12.68 6.16 4.05
C ALA A 304 -14.03 6.69 3.52
N LEU A 305 -15.11 5.93 3.71
CA LEU A 305 -16.46 6.26 3.24
C LEU A 305 -17.52 5.93 4.30
N ALA A 306 -18.39 6.90 4.58
CA ALA A 306 -19.63 6.71 5.33
C ALA A 306 -20.83 6.99 4.45
N LEU A 307 -21.73 6.01 4.33
CA LEU A 307 -23.01 6.15 3.66
C LEU A 307 -24.11 6.32 4.71
N VAL A 308 -24.87 7.40 4.59
CA VAL A 308 -25.94 7.79 5.50
C VAL A 308 -27.27 7.64 4.77
N ASP A 309 -28.10 6.66 5.16
CA ASP A 309 -29.48 6.53 4.65
C ASP A 309 -30.35 7.63 5.25
N ALA A 310 -30.48 8.74 4.50
CA ALA A 310 -31.18 9.93 4.95
C ALA A 310 -32.67 9.71 5.13
N ARG A 311 -33.27 8.81 4.34
CA ARG A 311 -34.70 8.47 4.43
C ARG A 311 -35.02 7.83 5.78
N SER A 312 -34.18 6.92 6.26
CA SER A 312 -34.44 6.21 7.51
C SER A 312 -33.97 6.97 8.75
N LEU A 313 -32.92 7.78 8.66
CA LEU A 313 -32.43 8.59 9.78
C LEU A 313 -33.20 9.90 9.99
N GLY A 314 -33.85 10.41 8.94
CA GLY A 314 -34.59 11.67 9.01
C GLY A 314 -33.72 12.82 9.56
N GLY A 315 -34.24 13.56 10.54
CA GLY A 315 -33.56 14.70 11.16
C GLY A 315 -32.31 14.34 11.99
N ALA A 316 -32.09 13.07 12.35
CA ALA A 316 -30.88 12.65 13.05
C ALA A 316 -29.66 12.57 12.13
N GLY A 317 -29.86 12.46 10.82
CA GLY A 317 -28.76 12.26 9.89
C GLY A 317 -27.90 13.51 9.64
N PRO A 318 -28.44 14.73 9.49
CA PRO A 318 -27.60 15.94 9.43
C PRO A 318 -26.73 16.15 10.68
N GLU A 319 -27.21 15.75 11.85
CA GLU A 319 -26.42 15.75 13.08
C GLU A 319 -25.24 14.77 13.01
N LEU A 320 -25.51 13.53 12.56
CA LEU A 320 -24.47 12.54 12.32
C LEU A 320 -23.42 13.04 11.34
N VAL A 321 -23.83 13.63 10.21
CA VAL A 321 -22.90 14.15 9.20
C VAL A 321 -22.02 15.25 9.78
N ARG A 322 -22.58 16.21 10.53
CA ARG A 322 -21.78 17.28 11.17
C ARG A 322 -20.73 16.71 12.11
N ARG A 323 -21.09 15.70 12.90
CA ARG A 323 -20.15 15.05 13.82
C ARG A 323 -19.07 14.27 13.08
N LEU A 324 -19.45 13.46 12.09
CA LEU A 324 -18.49 12.73 11.27
C LEU A 324 -17.53 13.68 10.55
N ALA A 325 -18.03 14.76 9.93
CA ALA A 325 -17.21 15.73 9.22
C ALA A 325 -16.27 16.52 10.16
N SER A 326 -16.74 16.80 11.39
CA SER A 326 -15.96 17.47 12.43
C SER A 326 -14.86 16.58 13.02
N GLU A 327 -15.20 15.35 13.36
CA GLU A 327 -14.32 14.41 14.07
C GLU A 327 -13.37 13.68 13.10
N PHE A 328 -13.78 13.48 11.83
CA PHE A 328 -13.04 12.72 10.82
C PHE A 328 -12.96 13.49 9.48
N PRO A 329 -12.08 14.50 9.36
CA PRO A 329 -11.99 15.35 8.16
C PRO A 329 -11.67 14.60 6.86
N ASP A 330 -10.97 13.47 6.94
CA ASP A 330 -10.58 12.64 5.80
C ASP A 330 -11.67 11.64 5.37
N LEU A 331 -12.72 11.47 6.19
CA LEU A 331 -13.84 10.57 5.91
C LEU A 331 -14.78 11.22 4.88
N ARG A 332 -14.99 10.57 3.74
CA ARG A 332 -16.00 11.01 2.78
C ARG A 332 -17.38 10.57 3.23
N ILE A 333 -18.34 11.48 3.19
CA ILE A 333 -19.68 11.24 3.73
C ILE A 333 -20.69 11.47 2.60
N ALA A 334 -21.52 10.47 2.31
CA ALA A 334 -22.55 10.54 1.30
C ALA A 334 -23.93 10.30 1.92
N ALA A 335 -24.88 11.20 1.67
CA ALA A 335 -26.27 11.06 2.09
C ALA A 335 -27.11 10.44 0.97
N LEU A 336 -27.83 9.37 1.26
CA LEU A 336 -28.58 8.60 0.27
C LEU A 336 -30.08 8.77 0.49
N ASP A 337 -30.83 8.84 -0.61
CA ASP A 337 -32.30 8.82 -0.65
C ASP A 337 -32.96 9.95 0.16
N VAL A 338 -32.41 11.17 0.10
CA VAL A 338 -32.88 12.32 0.87
C VAL A 338 -34.33 12.69 0.48
N PRO A 339 -35.31 12.57 1.40
CA PRO A 339 -36.74 12.56 1.04
C PRO A 339 -37.38 13.94 0.84
N ALA A 340 -36.75 15.03 1.28
CA ALA A 340 -37.36 16.36 1.28
C ALA A 340 -36.33 17.49 1.04
N PRO A 341 -36.71 18.58 0.33
CA PRO A 341 -35.78 19.69 0.02
C PRO A 341 -35.21 20.41 1.25
N ASP A 342 -35.99 20.56 2.32
CA ASP A 342 -35.51 21.19 3.55
C ASP A 342 -34.40 20.35 4.20
N LEU A 343 -34.59 19.03 4.22
CA LEU A 343 -33.61 18.09 4.77
C LEU A 343 -32.37 17.99 3.86
N GLU A 344 -32.53 18.03 2.54
CA GLU A 344 -31.43 18.13 1.56
C GLU A 344 -30.54 19.32 1.84
N ARG A 345 -31.14 20.50 2.09
CA ARG A 345 -30.38 21.70 2.47
C ARG A 345 -29.60 21.50 3.76
N GLU A 346 -30.16 20.82 4.76
CA GLU A 346 -29.47 20.52 6.01
C GLU A 346 -28.26 19.60 5.81
N TYR A 347 -28.37 18.58 4.96
CA TYR A 347 -27.24 17.70 4.62
C TYR A 347 -26.13 18.43 3.88
N LEU A 348 -26.48 19.30 2.92
CA LEU A 348 -25.51 20.13 2.21
C LEU A 348 -24.73 21.05 3.17
N LEU A 349 -25.44 21.70 4.10
CA LEU A 349 -24.81 22.54 5.13
C LEU A 349 -24.00 21.72 6.15
N ALA A 350 -24.33 20.45 6.34
CA ALA A 350 -23.60 19.54 7.23
C ALA A 350 -22.27 19.06 6.63
N GLY A 351 -22.04 19.26 5.33
CA GLY A 351 -20.76 18.96 4.68
C GLY A 351 -20.68 17.59 4.01
N VAL A 352 -21.79 17.04 3.52
CA VAL A 352 -21.75 15.84 2.67
C VAL A 352 -20.93 16.07 1.40
N THR A 353 -20.15 15.08 1.00
CA THR A 353 -19.41 15.08 -0.27
C THR A 353 -20.28 14.66 -1.46
N TYR A 354 -21.40 14.00 -1.20
CA TYR A 354 -22.39 13.56 -2.20
C TYR A 354 -23.77 13.46 -1.56
N HIS A 355 -24.82 13.68 -2.35
CA HIS A 355 -26.18 13.33 -1.95
C HIS A 355 -27.02 12.82 -3.13
N SER A 356 -27.96 11.92 -2.85
CA SER A 356 -29.02 11.54 -3.79
C SER A 356 -30.40 11.87 -3.21
N VAL A 357 -31.31 12.36 -4.05
CA VAL A 357 -32.72 12.60 -3.69
C VAL A 357 -33.56 11.36 -4.04
N GLU A 358 -33.22 10.71 -5.15
CA GLU A 358 -33.79 9.44 -5.58
C GLU A 358 -33.05 8.24 -4.99
N PRO A 359 -33.69 7.04 -4.98
CA PRO A 359 -33.03 5.80 -4.61
C PRO A 359 -31.70 5.59 -5.34
N VAL A 360 -30.60 5.48 -4.60
CA VAL A 360 -29.25 5.38 -5.18
C VAL A 360 -29.10 4.13 -6.05
N GLN A 361 -28.66 4.34 -7.29
CA GLN A 361 -28.43 3.28 -8.27
C GLN A 361 -27.10 2.54 -8.00
N ALA A 362 -26.88 1.41 -8.68
CA ALA A 362 -25.71 0.57 -8.44
C ALA A 362 -24.40 1.19 -8.94
N ASP A 363 -24.46 1.86 -10.09
CA ASP A 363 -23.37 2.64 -10.69
C ASP A 363 -23.00 3.85 -9.83
N GLU A 364 -23.99 4.58 -9.29
CA GLU A 364 -23.73 5.68 -8.36
C GLU A 364 -22.99 5.20 -7.09
N LEU A 365 -23.41 4.07 -6.51
CA LEU A 365 -22.70 3.49 -5.37
C LEU A 365 -21.28 3.04 -5.73
N LEU A 366 -21.09 2.47 -6.93
CA LEU A 366 -19.78 2.09 -7.42
C LEU A 366 -18.85 3.31 -7.53
N ASP A 367 -19.35 4.39 -8.12
CA ASP A 367 -18.59 5.62 -8.31
C ASP A 367 -18.26 6.29 -6.97
N LEU A 368 -19.16 6.22 -5.97
CA LEU A 368 -18.86 6.66 -4.60
C LEU A 368 -17.72 5.86 -3.96
N VAL A 369 -17.76 4.54 -4.08
CA VAL A 369 -16.70 3.65 -3.56
C VAL A 369 -15.38 3.94 -4.26
N VAL A 370 -15.38 3.99 -5.60
CA VAL A 370 -14.17 4.27 -6.39
C VAL A 370 -13.62 5.65 -6.03
N SER A 371 -14.48 6.67 -5.96
CA SER A 371 -14.09 8.02 -5.60
C SER A 371 -13.41 8.04 -4.23
N ALA A 372 -14.06 7.50 -3.19
CA ALA A 372 -13.56 7.52 -1.82
C ALA A 372 -12.19 6.86 -1.66
N TYR A 373 -11.96 5.81 -2.43
CA TYR A 373 -10.79 4.96 -2.29
C TYR A 373 -9.68 5.22 -3.29
N ARG A 374 -9.94 5.94 -4.39
CA ARG A 374 -8.92 6.32 -5.38
C ARG A 374 -8.13 7.53 -4.87
N PRO A 375 -6.80 7.44 -4.71
CA PRO A 375 -5.99 8.59 -4.36
C PRO A 375 -6.04 9.62 -5.51
N ALA A 376 -5.83 10.89 -5.17
CA ALA A 376 -5.61 11.90 -6.20
C ALA A 376 -4.51 11.42 -7.15
N PRO A 377 -4.66 11.55 -8.48
CA PRO A 377 -3.61 11.18 -9.41
C PRO A 377 -2.32 11.88 -8.97
N PRO A 378 -1.18 11.17 -8.91
CA PRO A 378 0.09 11.82 -8.63
C PRO A 378 0.27 12.97 -9.61
N ALA A 379 0.85 14.08 -9.15
CA ALA A 379 1.16 15.19 -10.03
C ALA A 379 1.86 14.64 -11.28
N VAL A 380 1.34 14.99 -12.47
CA VAL A 380 1.93 14.55 -13.73
C VAL A 380 3.38 15.02 -13.72
N GLU A 381 4.31 14.07 -13.54
CA GLU A 381 5.73 14.38 -13.68
C GLU A 381 5.90 14.94 -15.10
N PRO A 382 6.47 16.15 -15.26
CA PRO A 382 6.65 16.73 -16.58
C PRO A 382 7.41 15.71 -17.43
N ALA A 383 6.92 15.49 -18.66
CA ALA A 383 7.59 14.62 -19.62
C ALA A 383 9.08 15.00 -19.66
N PRO A 384 10.00 14.04 -19.63
CA PRO A 384 11.42 14.33 -19.59
C PRO A 384 11.77 15.29 -20.72
N GLN A 385 12.39 16.42 -20.38
CA GLN A 385 12.83 17.38 -21.39
C GLN A 385 13.87 16.71 -22.28
N PRO A 386 13.87 16.96 -23.61
CA PRO A 386 14.85 16.39 -24.51
C PRO A 386 16.25 16.91 -24.16
N GLY A 387 16.97 16.13 -23.35
CA GLY A 387 18.36 16.31 -22.99
C GLY A 387 19.21 15.14 -23.50
N PRO A 388 20.54 15.17 -23.29
CA PRO A 388 21.37 14.00 -23.57
C PRO A 388 20.87 12.81 -22.74
N LEU A 389 20.74 11.64 -23.37
CA LEU A 389 20.33 10.41 -22.68
C LEU A 389 21.23 10.20 -21.46
N PRO A 390 20.66 9.99 -20.27
CA PRO A 390 21.45 9.72 -19.08
C PRO A 390 22.25 8.42 -19.25
N PRO A 391 23.42 8.32 -18.59
CA PRO A 391 24.30 7.18 -18.78
C PRO A 391 23.60 5.88 -18.39
N ASP A 392 23.75 4.89 -19.25
CA ASP A 392 23.22 3.54 -19.05
C ASP A 392 23.90 2.90 -17.85
N LEU A 393 23.10 2.29 -16.97
CA LEU A 393 23.58 1.42 -15.91
C LEU A 393 23.91 0.07 -16.53
N ARG A 394 25.20 -0.23 -16.66
CA ARG A 394 25.67 -1.54 -17.14
C ARG A 394 25.55 -2.60 -16.07
N ALA A 395 26.03 -2.28 -14.87
CA ALA A 395 26.03 -3.21 -13.76
C ALA A 395 25.76 -2.54 -12.43
N VAL A 396 25.01 -3.24 -11.57
CA VAL A 396 24.80 -2.88 -10.17
C VAL A 396 25.26 -4.06 -9.33
N ARG A 397 26.25 -3.85 -8.47
CA ARG A 397 26.80 -4.90 -7.60
C ARG A 397 26.52 -4.54 -6.16
N ILE A 398 26.02 -5.50 -5.40
CA ILE A 398 25.77 -5.34 -3.98
C ILE A 398 26.36 -6.49 -3.19
N VAL A 399 26.53 -6.25 -1.89
CA VAL A 399 26.62 -7.32 -0.90
C VAL A 399 25.28 -7.36 -0.18
N ASP A 400 24.60 -8.51 -0.24
CA ASP A 400 23.31 -8.68 0.42
C ASP A 400 23.46 -8.72 1.95
N ARG A 401 22.33 -8.81 2.67
CA ARG A 401 22.33 -8.86 4.15
C ARG A 401 22.99 -10.11 4.74
N PHE A 402 23.20 -11.14 3.91
CA PHE A 402 23.82 -12.41 4.29
C PHE A 402 25.31 -12.46 3.92
N GLY A 403 25.84 -11.42 3.28
CA GLY A 403 27.23 -11.34 2.86
C GLY A 403 27.51 -11.90 1.46
N HIS A 404 26.48 -12.31 0.71
CA HIS A 404 26.65 -12.79 -0.66
C HIS A 404 26.90 -11.62 -1.61
N LYS A 405 27.80 -11.83 -2.57
CA LYS A 405 28.04 -10.91 -3.67
C LYS A 405 27.02 -11.15 -4.76
N VAL A 406 26.20 -10.15 -5.05
CA VAL A 406 25.16 -10.23 -6.07
C VAL A 406 25.39 -9.15 -7.12
N SER A 407 25.33 -9.51 -8.40
CA SER A 407 25.42 -8.54 -9.49
C SER A 407 24.19 -8.57 -10.40
N LEU A 408 23.74 -7.38 -10.80
CA LEU A 408 22.80 -7.16 -11.90
C LEU A 408 23.61 -6.71 -13.10
N LEU A 409 23.43 -7.38 -14.24
CA LEU A 409 23.89 -6.91 -15.54
C LEU A 409 22.68 -6.53 -16.38
N ALA A 410 22.64 -5.31 -16.91
CA ALA A 410 21.55 -4.84 -17.76
C ALA A 410 22.01 -4.63 -19.21
N ALA A 411 21.16 -4.99 -20.16
CA ALA A 411 21.39 -4.68 -21.56
C ALA A 411 21.39 -3.16 -21.80
N PRO A 412 22.06 -2.67 -22.87
CA PRO A 412 22.06 -1.25 -23.21
C PRO A 412 20.64 -0.69 -23.34
N GLY A 413 20.42 0.53 -22.84
CA GLY A 413 19.13 1.24 -22.90
C GLY A 413 18.04 0.71 -21.97
N VAL A 414 18.31 -0.31 -21.16
CA VAL A 414 17.30 -0.88 -20.24
C VAL A 414 17.21 -0.09 -18.94
N LEU A 415 18.36 0.26 -18.34
CA LEU A 415 18.43 1.00 -17.09
C LEU A 415 19.25 2.27 -17.24
N HIS A 416 18.73 3.37 -16.71
CA HIS A 416 19.39 4.67 -16.72
C HIS A 416 19.70 5.13 -15.30
N GLU A 417 20.89 5.72 -15.07
CA GLU A 417 21.34 6.12 -13.73
C GLU A 417 20.43 7.17 -13.07
N ARG A 418 19.88 8.09 -13.88
CA ARG A 418 19.25 9.32 -13.40
C ARG A 418 17.75 9.37 -13.60
N GLU A 419 17.16 8.37 -14.27
CA GLU A 419 15.72 8.32 -14.53
C GLU A 419 15.18 6.88 -14.65
N GLY A 420 13.87 6.79 -14.88
CA GLY A 420 13.21 5.52 -15.20
C GLY A 420 13.33 4.47 -14.08
N VAL A 421 13.45 3.21 -14.50
CA VAL A 421 13.59 2.05 -13.60
C VAL A 421 14.94 2.07 -12.91
N GLY A 422 16.01 2.47 -13.61
CA GLY A 422 17.38 2.45 -13.10
C GLY A 422 17.58 3.36 -11.89
N ARG A 423 17.12 4.62 -11.97
CA ARG A 423 17.18 5.54 -10.82
C ARG A 423 16.38 5.01 -9.63
N ARG A 424 15.15 4.55 -9.87
CA ARG A 424 14.27 4.00 -8.83
C ARG A 424 14.88 2.76 -8.17
N LEU A 425 15.59 1.92 -8.93
CA LEU A 425 16.32 0.77 -8.39
C LEU A 425 17.45 1.23 -7.45
N LEU A 426 18.26 2.20 -7.86
CA LEU A 426 19.34 2.73 -7.02
C LEU A 426 18.79 3.34 -5.72
N ASP A 427 17.69 4.09 -5.80
CA ASP A 427 17.02 4.65 -4.62
C ASP A 427 16.48 3.52 -3.71
N ALA A 428 15.86 2.49 -4.30
CA ALA A 428 15.33 1.33 -3.58
C ALA A 428 16.43 0.50 -2.88
N LEU A 429 17.63 0.40 -3.48
CA LEU A 429 18.79 -0.28 -2.89
C LEU A 429 19.43 0.57 -1.78
N ALA A 430 19.50 1.89 -1.96
CA ALA A 430 20.01 2.82 -0.95
C ALA A 430 19.17 2.79 0.33
N VAL A 431 17.84 2.77 0.21
CA VAL A 431 16.91 2.64 1.36
C VAL A 431 17.13 1.33 2.12
N ARG A 432 17.53 0.26 1.43
CA ARG A 432 17.82 -1.06 2.05
C ARG A 432 19.18 -1.14 2.72
N GLY A 433 20.04 -0.11 2.57
CA GLY A 433 21.34 -0.05 3.22
C GLY A 433 22.39 -1.02 2.64
N CYS A 434 22.18 -1.56 1.45
CA CYS A 434 23.13 -2.46 0.81
C CYS A 434 24.35 -1.67 0.26
N PRO A 435 25.60 -2.04 0.58
CA PRO A 435 26.77 -1.47 -0.07
C PRO A 435 26.67 -1.67 -1.58
N LEU A 436 26.66 -0.57 -2.35
CA LEU A 436 26.39 -0.60 -3.79
C LEU A 436 27.59 -0.10 -4.59
N HIS A 437 27.90 -0.81 -5.66
CA HIS A 437 28.88 -0.42 -6.68
C HIS A 437 28.22 -0.41 -8.06
N VAL A 438 28.24 0.74 -8.71
CA VAL A 438 27.62 0.97 -10.03
C VAL A 438 28.69 1.06 -11.11
N ALA A 439 28.48 0.36 -12.22
CA ALA A 439 29.25 0.56 -13.44
C ALA A 439 28.35 1.13 -14.54
N LEU A 440 28.80 2.24 -15.14
CA LEU A 440 28.12 2.88 -16.26
C LEU A 440 28.70 2.40 -17.60
N GLY A 441 27.88 2.36 -18.64
CA GLY A 441 28.35 2.11 -20.01
C GLY A 441 27.35 1.40 -20.91
N ARG A 442 27.63 1.42 -22.22
CA ARG A 442 26.81 0.82 -23.28
C ARG A 442 27.47 -0.42 -23.89
N HIS A 443 27.78 -1.40 -23.07
CA HIS A 443 28.30 -2.68 -23.55
C HIS A 443 27.17 -3.68 -23.69
N GLU A 444 27.11 -4.37 -24.83
CA GLU A 444 26.22 -5.52 -24.98
C GLU A 444 26.53 -6.57 -23.91
N LEU A 445 25.50 -7.31 -23.50
CA LEU A 445 25.65 -8.46 -22.62
C LEU A 445 26.39 -9.58 -23.37
N ASP A 446 27.72 -9.52 -23.38
CA ASP A 446 28.55 -10.56 -23.97
C ASP A 446 28.86 -11.70 -22.99
N LYS A 447 29.20 -12.85 -23.56
CA LYS A 447 29.48 -14.07 -22.79
C LYS A 447 30.66 -13.90 -21.83
N ALA A 448 31.66 -13.09 -22.21
CA ALA A 448 32.86 -12.88 -21.41
C ALA A 448 32.53 -12.10 -20.13
N SER A 449 31.71 -11.06 -20.23
CA SER A 449 31.24 -10.26 -19.11
C SER A 449 30.37 -11.08 -18.17
N VAL A 450 29.43 -11.87 -18.70
CA VAL A 450 28.58 -12.74 -17.87
C VAL A 450 29.42 -13.79 -17.12
N ARG A 451 30.39 -14.41 -17.79
CA ARG A 451 31.29 -15.39 -17.15
C ARG A 451 32.14 -14.75 -16.06
N GLN A 452 32.71 -13.57 -16.32
CA GLN A 452 33.51 -12.85 -15.34
C GLN A 452 32.67 -12.55 -14.08
N GLU A 453 31.45 -12.04 -14.25
CA GLU A 453 30.56 -11.75 -13.14
C GLU A 453 30.18 -13.02 -12.36
N ALA A 454 29.85 -14.13 -13.05
CA ALA A 454 29.52 -15.40 -12.42
C ALA A 454 30.70 -16.04 -11.65
N ALA A 455 31.93 -15.70 -12.02
CA ALA A 455 33.14 -16.12 -11.31
C ALA A 455 33.37 -15.30 -10.02
N GLU A 456 33.06 -14.01 -10.05
CA GLU A 456 33.32 -13.06 -8.95
C GLU A 456 32.16 -12.96 -7.94
N HIS A 457 30.95 -13.38 -8.35
CA HIS A 457 29.71 -13.23 -7.58
C HIS A 457 29.06 -14.57 -7.28
N ASP A 458 28.26 -14.59 -6.21
CA ASP A 458 27.50 -15.75 -5.76
C ASP A 458 26.20 -15.89 -6.56
N ARG A 459 25.64 -14.76 -7.02
CA ARG A 459 24.45 -14.71 -7.88
C ARG A 459 24.57 -13.59 -8.91
N VAL A 460 24.09 -13.85 -10.11
CA VAL A 460 24.07 -12.89 -11.23
C VAL A 460 22.67 -12.81 -11.81
N VAL A 461 22.10 -11.61 -11.83
CA VAL A 461 20.82 -11.30 -12.47
C VAL A 461 21.11 -10.66 -13.82
N LEU A 462 20.62 -11.26 -14.89
CA LEU A 462 20.66 -10.69 -16.23
C LEU A 462 19.33 -10.00 -16.52
N LEU A 463 19.38 -8.74 -16.92
CA LEU A 463 18.20 -7.97 -17.28
C LEU A 463 18.25 -7.57 -18.75
N GLU A 464 17.27 -8.04 -19.52
CA GLU A 464 17.14 -7.73 -20.94
C GLU A 464 15.71 -7.31 -21.29
N THR A 465 15.54 -6.61 -22.40
CA THR A 465 14.22 -6.34 -22.97
C THR A 465 13.89 -7.34 -24.07
N ALA A 466 12.62 -7.73 -24.15
CA ALA A 466 12.15 -8.65 -25.19
C ALA A 466 10.69 -8.41 -25.53
N GLU A 467 10.31 -8.59 -26.80
CA GLU A 467 8.92 -8.61 -27.21
C GLU A 467 8.24 -9.90 -26.72
N LEU A 468 7.62 -9.82 -25.54
CA LEU A 468 6.88 -10.91 -24.90
C LEU A 468 5.42 -10.98 -25.39
N GLY A 469 4.95 -9.97 -26.12
CA GLY A 469 3.54 -9.82 -26.48
C GLY A 469 2.64 -9.56 -25.27
N ARG A 470 3.19 -8.90 -24.23
CA ARG A 470 2.52 -8.54 -22.98
C ARG A 470 2.47 -7.01 -22.83
N LEU A 471 2.00 -6.52 -21.68
CA LEU A 471 1.98 -5.09 -21.39
C LEU A 471 3.39 -4.58 -21.06
N PRO A 472 3.74 -3.32 -21.41
CA PRO A 472 5.04 -2.74 -21.08
C PRO A 472 5.37 -2.85 -19.59
N GLY A 473 6.58 -3.34 -19.27
CA GLY A 473 7.02 -3.61 -17.91
C GLY A 473 6.61 -4.98 -17.35
N SER A 474 5.84 -5.80 -18.08
CA SER A 474 5.66 -7.22 -17.73
C SER A 474 7.01 -7.95 -17.78
N VAL A 475 7.21 -8.88 -16.84
CA VAL A 475 8.46 -9.63 -16.69
C VAL A 475 8.23 -11.12 -16.95
N GLU A 476 9.20 -11.76 -17.62
CA GLU A 476 9.33 -13.21 -17.72
C GLU A 476 10.65 -13.63 -17.07
N ARG A 477 10.59 -14.57 -16.13
CA ARG A 477 11.79 -15.21 -15.59
C ARG A 477 12.17 -16.40 -16.45
N ARG A 478 13.42 -16.46 -16.90
CA ARG A 478 13.98 -17.60 -17.64
C ARG A 478 15.03 -18.31 -16.79
N PRO A 479 15.03 -19.66 -16.74
CA PRO A 479 16.16 -20.40 -16.22
C PRO A 479 17.38 -20.14 -17.11
N ALA A 480 18.57 -20.13 -16.52
CA ALA A 480 19.82 -19.77 -17.20
C ALA A 480 20.26 -20.71 -18.34
N SER A 481 19.50 -21.77 -18.64
CA SER A 481 19.86 -22.87 -19.55
C SER A 481 20.23 -22.46 -20.98
N ASP A 482 19.96 -21.20 -21.35
CA ASP A 482 20.06 -20.71 -22.73
C ASP A 482 21.28 -19.79 -22.97
N VAL A 483 22.25 -19.73 -22.05
CA VAL A 483 23.52 -18.99 -22.28
C VAL A 483 24.61 -19.96 -22.75
N PRO A 484 24.79 -20.20 -24.07
CA PRO A 484 25.71 -21.20 -24.59
C PRO A 484 27.17 -20.87 -24.25
N GLY A 485 27.84 -21.81 -23.57
CA GLY A 485 29.27 -21.73 -23.24
C GLY A 485 29.60 -21.51 -21.77
N LEU A 486 28.61 -21.49 -20.87
CA LEU A 486 28.83 -21.49 -19.42
C LEU A 486 28.80 -22.93 -18.86
N THR A 487 29.51 -23.13 -17.75
CA THR A 487 29.50 -24.39 -16.99
C THR A 487 28.20 -24.54 -16.19
N ALA A 488 27.85 -25.77 -15.82
CA ALA A 488 26.65 -26.03 -15.01
C ALA A 488 26.64 -25.26 -13.67
N ALA A 489 27.82 -25.08 -13.05
CA ALA A 489 27.96 -24.33 -11.80
C ALA A 489 27.72 -22.82 -12.00
N GLU A 490 28.21 -22.24 -13.10
CA GLU A 490 27.94 -20.83 -13.44
C GLU A 490 26.46 -20.62 -13.76
N LEU A 491 25.84 -21.55 -14.50
CA LEU A 491 24.42 -21.50 -14.85
C LEU A 491 23.51 -21.55 -13.62
N GLN A 492 23.90 -22.24 -12.54
CA GLN A 492 23.12 -22.28 -11.30
C GLN A 492 23.07 -20.94 -10.56
N LYS A 493 24.05 -20.05 -10.80
CA LYS A 493 24.10 -18.72 -10.19
C LYS A 493 23.27 -17.67 -10.93
N LEU A 494 22.80 -18.00 -12.14
CA LEU A 494 22.23 -17.05 -13.07
C LEU A 494 20.71 -17.03 -13.01
N VAL A 495 20.14 -15.83 -13.05
CA VAL A 495 18.71 -15.60 -13.23
C VAL A 495 18.54 -14.59 -14.36
N THR A 496 17.82 -14.95 -15.41
CA THR A 496 17.51 -14.02 -16.50
C THR A 496 16.09 -13.49 -16.34
N LEU A 497 15.96 -12.16 -16.34
CA LEU A 497 14.69 -11.43 -16.34
C LEU A 497 14.54 -10.71 -17.67
N ARG A 498 13.49 -11.06 -18.41
CA ARG A 498 13.13 -10.42 -19.68
C ARG A 498 11.97 -9.48 -19.44
N VAL A 499 12.10 -8.22 -19.82
CA VAL A 499 11.07 -7.20 -19.62
C VAL A 499 10.46 -6.81 -20.96
N GLN A 500 9.14 -6.76 -21.03
CA GLN A 500 8.44 -6.22 -22.20
C GLN A 500 8.76 -4.71 -22.32
N PRO A 501 9.37 -4.26 -23.43
CA PRO A 501 9.65 -2.84 -23.65
C PRO A 501 8.37 -2.06 -23.94
N SER A 502 8.47 -0.73 -23.84
CA SER A 502 7.40 0.21 -24.16
C SER A 502 7.28 0.51 -25.66
N SER A 503 8.36 0.27 -26.41
CA SER A 503 8.40 0.42 -27.87
C SER A 503 9.15 -0.73 -28.53
N PRO A 504 8.91 -0.98 -29.83
CA PRO A 504 9.62 -2.02 -30.59
C PRO A 504 11.14 -1.82 -30.66
N ASP A 505 11.63 -0.61 -30.41
CA ASP A 505 13.06 -0.28 -30.36
C ASP A 505 13.74 -0.77 -29.06
N GLY A 506 13.01 -1.46 -28.19
CA GLY A 506 13.53 -2.02 -26.94
C GLY A 506 13.57 -1.03 -25.78
N VAL A 507 13.02 0.18 -25.92
CA VAL A 507 13.05 1.20 -24.87
C VAL A 507 12.16 0.80 -23.69
N LEU A 508 12.73 0.74 -22.49
CA LEU A 508 12.00 0.46 -21.25
C LEU A 508 11.56 1.76 -20.57
N ALA A 509 10.39 2.25 -20.92
CA ALA A 509 9.78 3.44 -20.32
C ALA A 509 8.32 3.16 -19.92
N PRO A 510 8.07 2.26 -18.96
CA PRO A 510 6.71 1.97 -18.51
C PRO A 510 6.14 3.15 -17.73
N ASP A 511 4.85 3.11 -17.40
CA ASP A 511 4.25 4.13 -16.56
C ASP A 511 4.95 4.21 -15.17
N PRO A 512 4.90 5.35 -14.47
CA PRO A 512 5.65 5.55 -13.23
C PRO A 512 5.38 4.50 -12.14
N ARG A 513 4.15 3.96 -12.05
CA ARG A 513 3.81 2.93 -11.05
C ARG A 513 4.46 1.60 -11.42
N THR A 514 4.35 1.20 -12.68
CA THR A 514 5.03 0.00 -13.19
C THR A 514 6.55 0.13 -13.06
N ALA A 515 7.13 1.31 -13.33
CA ALA A 515 8.55 1.56 -13.16
C ALA A 515 9.01 1.38 -11.69
N ALA A 516 8.22 1.87 -10.74
CA ALA A 516 8.50 1.71 -9.31
C ALA A 516 8.38 0.25 -8.87
N ALA A 517 7.34 -0.47 -9.31
CA ALA A 517 7.15 -1.87 -9.01
C ALA A 517 8.25 -2.76 -9.62
N LEU A 518 8.71 -2.45 -10.83
CA LEU A 518 9.83 -3.15 -11.47
C LEU A 518 11.14 -2.90 -10.74
N ALA A 519 11.43 -1.65 -10.34
CA ALA A 519 12.59 -1.33 -9.52
C ALA A 519 12.58 -2.08 -8.18
N ASP A 520 11.42 -2.18 -7.54
CA ASP A 520 11.26 -2.91 -6.28
C ASP A 520 11.41 -4.43 -6.46
N LEU A 521 10.92 -4.99 -7.57
CA LEU A 521 11.18 -6.38 -7.96
C LEU A 521 12.68 -6.63 -8.12
N LEU A 522 13.38 -5.78 -8.89
CA LEU A 522 14.82 -5.90 -9.09
C LEU A 522 15.59 -5.77 -7.78
N ALA A 523 15.22 -4.83 -6.92
CA ALA A 523 15.85 -4.67 -5.61
C ALA A 523 15.69 -5.93 -4.74
N ARG A 524 14.50 -6.55 -4.74
CA ARG A 524 14.28 -7.85 -4.05
C ARG A 524 15.13 -8.96 -4.63
N GLU A 525 15.17 -9.08 -5.96
CA GLU A 525 16.00 -10.10 -6.64
C GLU A 525 17.49 -9.98 -6.32
N LEU A 526 17.95 -8.78 -5.95
CA LEU A 526 19.32 -8.55 -5.50
C LEU A 526 19.50 -8.78 -3.98
N CYS A 527 18.58 -8.31 -3.14
CA CYS A 527 18.76 -8.27 -1.68
C CYS A 527 18.24 -9.50 -0.92
N GLU A 528 17.26 -10.21 -1.48
CA GLU A 528 16.62 -11.39 -0.88
C GLU A 528 17.09 -12.69 -1.55
N ALA A 529 18.26 -12.61 -2.19
CA ALA A 529 18.83 -13.60 -3.07
C ALA A 529 19.27 -14.90 -2.40
#